data_AF-A0A6V8LBW8-F1
#
_entry.id   AF-A0A6V8LBW8-F1
#
_cell.length_a   1.000
_cell.length_b   1.000
_cell.length_c   1.000
_cell.angle_alpha   90.00
_cell.angle_beta   90.00
_cell.angle_gamma   90.00
#
_symmetry.space_group_name_H-M   'P 1'
#
loop_
_entity.id
_entity.type
_entity.pdbx_description
1 polymer ?
#
loop_
_entity_poly.entity_id
_entity_poly.type
_entity_poly.pdbx_seq_one_letter_code
_entity_poly.pdbx_strand_id
1 'polypeptide(L)'
;MTTATSAPVSAAPRRTPGAQTAPPSSGPAATPPASSAPARTPEGTTAAEPTARYSTVSVGALALSYRGEVVVDHGGDAWTVTITVPLLAVVTGVDGPAPNQSGTTVTFAGSGAAGRLVFDVKLNALAPTKPSSCHIGTTPCAGL
;
A
#
# COMPACT_ATOMS: atom_id res chain seq x y z
N MET A 1 -39.50 28.19 21.42
CA MET A 1 -38.34 28.83 22.09
C MET A 1 -37.39 29.30 21.00
N THR A 2 -37.25 30.63 20.94
CA THR A 2 -36.11 31.44 20.49
C THR A 2 -35.32 31.08 19.21
N THR A 3 -35.56 31.93 18.21
CA THR A 3 -34.72 32.33 17.07
C THR A 3 -33.31 32.74 17.46
N ALA A 4 -32.32 32.47 16.58
CA ALA A 4 -31.01 33.12 16.61
C ALA A 4 -30.70 33.80 15.27
N THR A 5 -30.10 34.98 15.40
CA THR A 5 -30.08 36.12 14.47
C THR A 5 -28.64 36.42 14.03
N SER A 6 -28.51 36.80 12.75
CA SER A 6 -27.54 37.67 12.05
C SER A 6 -26.00 37.58 12.20
N ALA A 7 -25.38 37.65 11.00
CA ALA A 7 -23.99 38.00 10.62
C ALA A 7 -23.61 39.47 11.02
N PRO A 8 -22.43 40.09 10.71
CA PRO A 8 -21.48 39.93 9.58
C PRO A 8 -19.96 40.13 9.91
N VAL A 9 -19.05 40.01 8.93
CA VAL A 9 -18.13 41.07 8.40
C VAL A 9 -16.91 40.54 7.61
N SER A 10 -16.60 41.30 6.57
CA SER A 10 -15.55 41.22 5.55
C SER A 10 -14.10 41.24 6.02
N ALA A 11 -13.19 40.63 5.25
CA ALA A 11 -11.97 41.29 4.72
C ALA A 11 -11.22 40.40 3.71
N ALA A 12 -11.07 40.89 2.48
CA ALA A 12 -10.12 40.38 1.49
C ALA A 12 -8.76 41.08 1.65
N PRO A 13 -7.64 40.43 1.28
CA PRO A 13 -6.77 41.11 0.32
C PRO A 13 -6.11 40.20 -0.74
N ARG A 14 -6.15 40.73 -1.98
CA ARG A 14 -5.12 40.76 -3.05
C ARG A 14 -3.99 39.70 -3.01
N ARG A 15 -3.95 38.82 -4.01
CA ARG A 15 -2.71 38.22 -4.52
C ARG A 15 -2.43 38.77 -5.93
N THR A 16 -1.37 39.54 -6.06
CA THR A 16 -0.82 40.01 -7.33
C THR A 16 0.06 38.94 -8.00
N PRO A 17 0.18 38.91 -9.33
CA PRO A 17 0.93 37.91 -10.09
C PRO A 17 2.42 38.29 -10.15
N GLY A 18 3.30 37.36 -9.72
CA GLY A 18 4.74 37.47 -9.97
C GLY A 18 5.08 36.86 -11.33
N ALA A 19 5.36 37.70 -12.31
CA ALA A 19 5.88 37.30 -13.61
C ALA A 19 7.31 36.74 -13.45
N GLN A 20 7.50 35.47 -13.81
CA GLN A 20 8.82 34.87 -14.03
C GLN A 20 9.21 35.13 -15.48
N THR A 21 10.20 36.00 -15.69
CA THR A 21 10.90 36.15 -16.96
C THR A 21 12.39 36.15 -16.66
N ALA A 22 13.05 35.01 -16.86
CA ALA A 22 14.51 34.92 -16.90
C ALA A 22 14.94 34.68 -18.36
N PRO A 23 15.75 35.56 -18.97
CA PRO A 23 16.31 35.33 -20.30
C PRO A 23 17.51 34.35 -20.27
N PRO A 24 17.77 33.62 -21.36
CA PRO A 24 18.83 32.62 -21.45
C PRO A 24 20.18 33.19 -21.96
N SER A 25 21.24 32.43 -21.64
CA SER A 25 22.48 32.25 -22.39
C SER A 25 23.49 33.40 -22.51
N SER A 26 24.69 33.18 -21.96
CA SER A 26 25.98 33.50 -22.60
C SER A 26 27.11 32.76 -21.86
N GLY A 27 27.67 31.73 -22.48
CA GLY A 27 28.89 31.08 -22.00
C GLY A 27 29.87 30.90 -23.17
N PRO A 28 31.15 31.27 -23.00
CA PRO A 28 32.23 30.75 -23.82
C PRO A 28 33.04 29.69 -23.05
N ALA A 29 33.21 28.56 -23.73
CA ALA A 29 34.33 27.64 -23.73
C ALA A 29 35.24 27.54 -22.47
N ALA A 30 35.16 26.39 -21.79
CA ALA A 30 36.32 25.76 -21.18
C ALA A 30 36.26 24.26 -21.45
N THR A 31 37.17 23.77 -22.29
CA THR A 31 37.42 22.36 -22.57
C THR A 31 37.96 21.67 -21.31
N PRO A 32 37.30 20.64 -20.77
CA PRO A 32 37.90 19.80 -19.74
C PRO A 32 38.86 18.79 -20.38
N PRO A 33 40.03 18.52 -19.77
CA PRO A 33 40.91 17.44 -20.22
C PRO A 33 40.24 16.08 -20.00
N ALA A 34 40.41 15.19 -20.99
CA ALA A 34 40.06 13.79 -20.89
C ALA A 34 40.80 13.16 -19.70
N SER A 35 40.06 12.81 -18.65
CA SER A 35 40.53 11.97 -17.58
C SER A 35 39.66 10.73 -17.57
N SER A 36 40.21 9.64 -18.09
CA SER A 36 39.64 8.30 -18.10
C SER A 36 39.54 7.79 -16.66
N ALA A 37 38.53 8.25 -15.93
CA ALA A 37 38.11 7.61 -14.70
C ALA A 37 37.47 6.27 -15.08
N PRO A 38 37.87 5.13 -14.49
CA PRO A 38 37.17 3.88 -14.69
C PRO A 38 35.70 4.07 -14.31
N ALA A 39 34.82 3.70 -15.25
CA ALA A 39 33.39 3.67 -15.05
C ALA A 39 33.09 2.87 -13.78
N ARG A 40 32.58 3.54 -12.73
CA ARG A 40 31.84 2.82 -11.70
C ARG A 40 30.60 2.29 -12.39
N THR A 41 30.64 1.02 -12.73
CA THR A 41 29.43 0.22 -12.92
C THR A 41 28.54 0.50 -11.69
N PRO A 42 27.32 1.01 -11.84
CA PRO A 42 26.38 0.96 -10.73
C PRO A 42 26.18 -0.52 -10.43
N GLU A 43 26.76 -1.00 -9.32
CA GLU A 43 26.36 -2.26 -8.71
C GLU A 43 24.85 -2.15 -8.50
N GLY A 44 24.11 -2.91 -9.31
CA GLY A 44 22.67 -2.96 -9.20
C GLY A 44 22.34 -3.47 -7.81
N THR A 45 21.88 -2.56 -6.95
CA THR A 45 21.09 -2.93 -5.79
C THR A 45 19.93 -3.75 -6.34
N THR A 46 20.07 -5.07 -6.27
CA THR A 46 18.99 -5.99 -6.61
C THR A 46 17.92 -5.69 -5.58
N ALA A 47 16.84 -5.03 -6.02
CA ALA A 47 15.69 -4.79 -5.16
C ALA A 47 15.30 -6.14 -4.55
N ALA A 48 15.31 -6.24 -3.22
CA ALA A 48 14.92 -7.45 -2.54
C ALA A 48 13.52 -7.86 -3.03
N GLU A 49 13.36 -9.11 -3.45
CA GLU A 49 12.07 -9.60 -3.90
C GLU A 49 11.06 -9.47 -2.75
N PRO A 50 9.82 -9.06 -3.02
CA PRO A 50 8.86 -8.90 -1.96
C PRO A 50 8.51 -10.24 -1.29
N THR A 51 8.53 -10.26 0.03
CA THR A 51 8.24 -11.47 0.82
C THR A 51 7.17 -11.20 1.86
N ALA A 52 6.23 -12.14 1.98
CA ALA A 52 5.16 -12.10 2.95
C ALA A 52 4.89 -13.46 3.59
N ARG A 53 4.35 -13.46 4.80
CA ARG A 53 3.98 -14.66 5.55
C ARG A 53 2.53 -14.55 6.01
N TYR A 54 1.76 -15.60 5.74
CA TYR A 54 0.39 -15.74 6.21
C TYR A 54 0.34 -16.60 7.48
N SER A 55 -0.56 -16.27 8.39
CA SER A 55 -0.92 -17.11 9.53
C SER A 55 -2.42 -16.98 9.86
N THR A 56 -3.03 -18.07 10.31
CA THR A 56 -4.37 -18.03 10.92
C THR A 56 -4.21 -17.79 12.42
N VAL A 57 -4.61 -16.62 12.90
CA VAL A 57 -4.44 -16.17 14.29
C VAL A 57 -5.45 -16.84 15.21
N SER A 58 -6.70 -16.92 14.77
CA SER A 58 -7.77 -17.54 15.53
C SER A 58 -8.87 -18.07 14.62
N VAL A 59 -9.59 -19.08 15.12
CA VAL A 59 -10.78 -19.64 14.49
C VAL A 59 -11.95 -19.41 15.43
N GLY A 60 -13.05 -18.88 14.89
CA GLY A 60 -14.26 -18.60 15.64
C GLY A 60 -15.12 -19.83 15.89
N ALA A 61 -16.20 -19.63 16.64
CA ALA A 61 -17.15 -20.68 16.97
C ALA A 61 -17.69 -21.37 15.71
N LEU A 62 -17.79 -22.70 15.78
CA LEU A 62 -18.29 -23.56 14.69
C LEU A 62 -17.54 -23.42 13.37
N ALA A 63 -16.29 -22.90 13.37
CA ALA A 63 -15.53 -22.62 12.16
C ALA A 63 -16.30 -21.72 11.16
N LEU A 64 -17.15 -20.81 11.67
CA LEU A 64 -17.91 -19.84 10.87
C LEU A 64 -17.23 -18.47 10.79
N SER A 65 -16.07 -18.30 11.42
CA SER A 65 -15.21 -17.16 11.22
C SER A 65 -13.76 -17.53 11.48
N TYR A 66 -12.82 -16.75 10.97
CA TYR A 66 -11.42 -16.83 11.33
C TYR A 66 -10.76 -15.46 11.22
N ARG A 67 -9.63 -15.31 11.90
CA ARG A 67 -8.78 -14.13 11.83
C ARG A 67 -7.47 -14.49 11.13
N GLY A 68 -7.21 -13.85 10.00
CA GLY A 68 -5.96 -13.99 9.26
C GLY A 68 -5.00 -12.87 9.60
N GLU A 69 -3.72 -13.16 9.55
CA GLU A 69 -2.64 -12.18 9.61
C GLU A 69 -1.70 -12.38 8.43
N VAL A 70 -1.27 -11.28 7.82
CA VAL A 70 -0.18 -11.26 6.86
C VAL A 70 0.87 -10.26 7.33
N VAL A 71 2.11 -10.73 7.43
CA VAL A 71 3.29 -9.91 7.68
C VAL A 71 4.08 -9.79 6.39
N VAL A 72 4.37 -8.57 5.99
CA VAL A 72 5.21 -8.23 4.83
C VAL A 72 6.58 -7.80 5.35
N ASP A 73 7.59 -8.61 5.10
CA ASP A 73 8.97 -8.35 5.54
C ASP A 73 9.72 -7.45 4.55
N HIS A 74 9.42 -7.60 3.26
CA HIS A 74 9.99 -6.84 2.16
C HIS A 74 8.88 -6.41 1.20
N GLY A 75 8.47 -5.14 1.24
CA GLY A 75 7.35 -4.61 0.45
C GLY A 75 7.75 -3.64 -0.68
N GLY A 76 9.01 -3.21 -0.73
CA GLY A 76 9.42 -2.09 -1.61
C GLY A 76 8.79 -0.76 -1.17
N ASP A 77 8.60 0.18 -2.10
CA ASP A 77 7.90 1.44 -1.81
C ASP A 77 6.38 1.25 -1.68
N ALA A 78 5.84 0.27 -2.41
CA ALA A 78 4.44 -0.14 -2.38
C ALA A 78 4.31 -1.64 -2.63
N TRP A 79 3.40 -2.28 -1.91
CA TRP A 79 3.13 -3.71 -2.01
C TRP A 79 1.64 -4.00 -2.14
N THR A 80 1.34 -5.15 -2.73
CA THR A 80 -0.03 -5.62 -2.89
C THR A 80 -0.11 -7.09 -2.49
N VAL A 81 -0.96 -7.40 -1.51
CA VAL A 81 -1.25 -8.76 -1.09
C VAL A 81 -2.60 -9.18 -1.66
N THR A 82 -2.63 -10.28 -2.40
CA THR A 82 -3.84 -10.88 -2.95
C THR A 82 -4.10 -12.21 -2.24
N ILE A 83 -5.28 -12.36 -1.66
CA ILE A 83 -5.69 -13.55 -0.90
C ILE A 83 -6.95 -14.12 -1.55
N THR A 84 -6.98 -15.44 -1.74
CA THR A 84 -8.21 -16.14 -2.17
C THR A 84 -8.89 -16.77 -0.96
N VAL A 85 -10.03 -16.21 -0.56
CA VAL A 85 -10.84 -16.71 0.56
C VAL A 85 -11.87 -17.75 0.06
N PRO A 86 -12.43 -18.58 0.96
CA PRO A 86 -13.49 -19.52 0.60
C PRO A 86 -14.70 -18.84 -0.07
N LEU A 87 -15.46 -19.61 -0.84
CA LEU A 87 -16.69 -19.13 -1.45
C LEU A 87 -17.67 -18.62 -0.38
N LEU A 88 -18.35 -17.51 -0.67
CA LEU A 88 -19.27 -16.82 0.26
C LEU A 88 -18.61 -16.32 1.55
N ALA A 89 -17.28 -16.29 1.65
CA ALA A 89 -16.58 -15.64 2.74
C ALA A 89 -16.64 -14.11 2.58
N VAL A 90 -16.76 -13.39 3.69
CA VAL A 90 -16.81 -11.92 3.71
C VAL A 90 -15.80 -11.40 4.72
N VAL A 91 -14.95 -10.47 4.30
CA VAL A 91 -14.08 -9.73 5.24
C VAL A 91 -14.94 -8.75 6.03
N THR A 92 -14.96 -8.89 7.35
CA THR A 92 -15.82 -8.12 8.26
C THR A 92 -15.08 -7.08 9.09
N GLY A 93 -13.76 -7.22 9.22
CA GLY A 93 -12.93 -6.29 9.99
C GLY A 93 -11.49 -6.35 9.48
N VAL A 94 -10.79 -5.21 9.51
CA VAL A 94 -9.39 -5.11 9.11
C VAL A 94 -8.65 -4.14 10.02
N ASP A 95 -7.46 -4.54 10.43
CA ASP A 95 -6.42 -3.71 11.03
C ASP A 95 -5.26 -3.63 10.02
N GLY A 96 -5.07 -2.47 9.41
CA GLY A 96 -4.15 -2.27 8.29
C GLY A 96 -4.82 -1.62 7.07
N PRO A 97 -4.31 -1.87 5.85
CA PRO A 97 -4.89 -1.29 4.64
C PRO A 97 -6.32 -1.74 4.39
N ALA A 98 -7.15 -0.85 3.84
CA ALA A 98 -8.52 -1.20 3.49
C ALA A 98 -8.56 -2.34 2.45
N PRO A 99 -9.43 -3.35 2.63
CA PRO A 99 -9.56 -4.44 1.69
C PRO A 99 -10.34 -4.00 0.45
N ASN A 100 -9.94 -4.50 -0.71
CA ASN A 100 -10.78 -4.55 -1.89
C ASN A 100 -11.17 -6.01 -2.14
N GLN A 101 -12.41 -6.38 -1.83
CA GLN A 101 -12.91 -7.73 -2.05
C GLN A 101 -13.77 -7.79 -3.31
N SER A 102 -13.42 -8.69 -4.23
CA SER A 102 -14.19 -9.01 -5.43
C SER A 102 -14.41 -10.53 -5.48
N GLY A 103 -15.61 -10.96 -5.14
CA GLY A 103 -15.94 -12.38 -4.98
C GLY A 103 -15.06 -13.06 -3.93
N THR A 104 -14.29 -14.07 -4.34
CA THR A 104 -13.35 -14.82 -3.47
C THR A 104 -11.98 -14.15 -3.36
N THR A 105 -11.71 -13.12 -4.14
CA THR A 105 -10.39 -12.45 -4.15
C THR A 105 -10.44 -11.23 -3.26
N VAL A 106 -9.51 -11.15 -2.31
CA VAL A 106 -9.32 -10.01 -1.41
C VAL A 106 -7.94 -9.42 -1.68
N THR A 107 -7.89 -8.14 -2.02
CA THR A 107 -6.65 -7.42 -2.29
C THR A 107 -6.42 -6.35 -1.23
N PHE A 108 -5.20 -6.30 -0.70
CA PHE A 108 -4.72 -5.26 0.22
C PHE A 108 -3.56 -4.54 -0.42
N ALA A 109 -3.59 -3.20 -0.45
CA ALA A 109 -2.51 -2.38 -0.97
C ALA A 109 -1.90 -1.56 0.16
N GLY A 110 -0.61 -1.74 0.41
CA GLY A 110 0.12 -0.99 1.43
C GLY A 110 1.36 -0.32 0.85
N SER A 111 2.03 0.46 1.70
CA SER A 111 3.25 1.20 1.35
C SER A 111 4.36 0.92 2.36
N GLY A 112 5.59 1.23 1.93
CA GLY A 112 6.80 1.08 2.75
C GLY A 112 7.39 -0.33 2.70
N ALA A 113 8.63 -0.40 3.20
CA ALA A 113 9.48 -1.59 3.07
C ALA A 113 8.99 -2.81 3.84
N ALA A 114 8.08 -2.64 4.80
CA ALA A 114 7.47 -3.70 5.59
C ALA A 114 6.05 -3.30 6.01
N GLY A 115 5.25 -4.28 6.40
CA GLY A 115 3.87 -4.05 6.81
C GLY A 115 3.26 -5.22 7.56
N ARG A 116 2.14 -4.96 8.21
CA ARG A 116 1.32 -5.97 8.87
C ARG A 116 -0.14 -5.66 8.59
N LEU A 117 -0.91 -6.68 8.27
CA LEU A 117 -2.36 -6.57 8.17
C LEU A 117 -3.00 -7.75 8.88
N VAL A 118 -4.08 -7.48 9.60
CA VAL A 118 -4.91 -8.48 10.27
C VAL A 118 -6.33 -8.28 9.78
N PHE A 119 -7.01 -9.36 9.42
CA PHE A 119 -8.36 -9.30 8.91
C PHE A 119 -9.22 -10.40 9.48
N ASP A 120 -10.47 -10.06 9.77
CA ASP A 120 -11.49 -10.97 10.26
C ASP A 120 -12.39 -11.38 9.10
N VAL A 121 -12.58 -12.67 8.92
CA VAL A 121 -13.40 -13.26 7.86
C VAL A 121 -14.58 -13.99 8.49
N LYS A 122 -15.78 -13.70 8.00
CA LYS A 122 -17.00 -14.45 8.30
C LYS A 122 -17.31 -15.42 7.17
N LEU A 123 -17.61 -16.66 7.52
CA LEU A 123 -18.01 -17.72 6.61
C LEU A 123 -19.52 -17.93 6.74
N ASN A 124 -20.20 -18.02 5.60
CA ASN A 124 -21.65 -18.24 5.54
C ASN A 124 -22.05 -19.73 5.51
N ALA A 125 -21.07 -20.62 5.46
CA ALA A 125 -21.22 -22.07 5.53
C ALA A 125 -19.95 -22.68 6.15
N LEU A 126 -20.02 -23.94 6.56
CA LEU A 126 -18.84 -24.70 6.98
C LEU A 126 -17.86 -24.79 5.81
N ALA A 127 -16.70 -24.14 5.96
CA ALA A 127 -15.67 -24.02 4.96
C ALA A 127 -14.28 -24.01 5.62
N PRO A 128 -13.19 -24.19 4.86
CA PRO A 128 -11.84 -24.07 5.40
C PRO A 128 -11.63 -22.71 6.07
N THR A 129 -11.12 -22.72 7.30
CA THR A 129 -10.81 -21.50 8.07
C THR A 129 -9.43 -20.94 7.73
N LYS A 130 -9.06 -21.04 6.46
CA LYS A 130 -7.83 -20.50 5.87
C LYS A 130 -8.08 -20.20 4.38
N PRO A 131 -7.34 -19.26 3.78
CA PRO A 131 -7.40 -19.01 2.36
C PRO A 131 -6.90 -20.22 1.55
N SER A 132 -7.30 -20.29 0.28
CA SER A 132 -6.75 -21.26 -0.67
C SER A 132 -5.45 -20.79 -1.32
N SER A 133 -5.21 -19.47 -1.36
CA SER A 133 -3.95 -18.87 -1.81
C SER A 133 -3.69 -17.50 -1.19
N CYS A 134 -2.42 -17.11 -1.12
CA CYS A 134 -1.95 -15.78 -0.75
C CYS A 134 -0.71 -15.49 -1.58
N HIS A 135 -0.66 -14.29 -2.16
CA HIS A 135 0.47 -13.79 -2.93
C HIS A 135 0.77 -12.34 -2.55
N ILE A 136 2.05 -11.97 -2.51
CA ILE A 136 2.51 -10.58 -2.54
C ILE A 136 3.06 -10.28 -3.94
N GLY A 137 2.36 -9.44 -4.70
CA GLY A 137 2.61 -9.31 -6.15
C GLY A 137 2.46 -10.68 -6.84
N THR A 138 3.56 -11.22 -7.33
CA THR A 138 3.63 -12.56 -7.96
C THR A 138 4.17 -13.66 -7.04
N THR A 139 4.71 -13.29 -5.87
CA THR A 139 5.41 -14.22 -4.98
C THR A 139 4.42 -14.83 -3.97
N PRO A 140 4.35 -16.17 -3.83
CA PRO A 140 3.44 -16.79 -2.86
C PRO A 140 3.85 -16.45 -1.42
N CYS A 141 2.85 -16.20 -0.56
CA CYS A 141 3.10 -16.02 0.86
C CYS A 141 3.54 -17.35 1.48
N ALA A 142 4.51 -17.31 2.40
CA ALA A 142 4.84 -18.49 3.19
C ALA A 142 3.75 -18.79 4.24
N GLY A 143 3.60 -20.04 4.66
CA GLY A 143 2.75 -20.43 5.80
C GLY A 143 1.29 -20.79 5.48
N LEU A 144 0.97 -21.02 4.21
CA LEU A 144 -0.39 -21.36 3.75
C LEU A 144 -0.71 -22.86 3.78
#